data_AF-A0A6G1R5J3-F1
#
_entry.id   AF-A0A6G1R5J3-F1
#
_cell.length_a   1.000
_cell.length_b   1.000
_cell.length_c   1.000
_cell.angle_alpha   90.00
_cell.angle_beta   90.00
_cell.angle_gamma   90.00
#
_symmetry.space_group_name_H-M   'P 1'
#
loop_
_entity.id
_entity.type
_entity.pdbx_description
1 polymer ?
#
loop_
_entity_poly.entity_id
_entity_poly.type
_entity_poly.pdbx_seq_one_letter_code
_entity_poly.pdbx_strand_id
1 'polypeptide(L)'
;FDFLFSKSHAEVISGKQEGVYAWIGINFVLGRFDHEDEEDAVVTVALGDQGQSLVRKRTVGILDMGGASLQIAYEVPDSGAFSSPQQEEAAKSLLAEFNLGCDVQHTGHVYRVYVNTFLGFGGNFARQRYEELVLNQTYVHNRLHSQQTGLSPEVPFLDPCLPVGLEDKVTRGSQTLYIRGRGDWLTCAEQLQPLLSGPNSSHASLVGAYKAPIDFGNSEFYGFSEFFYCTED
;
A
#
# COMPACT_ATOMS: atom_id res chain seq x y z
N PHE A 1 33.20 -7.41 22.86
CA PHE A 1 32.33 -6.32 22.41
C PHE A 1 31.19 -6.24 23.41
N ASP A 2 31.00 -5.09 24.05
CA ASP A 2 30.02 -4.92 25.14
C ASP A 2 28.90 -3.99 24.67
N PHE A 3 28.04 -4.51 23.79
CA PHE A 3 26.89 -3.76 23.30
C PHE A 3 25.85 -3.57 24.40
N LEU A 4 25.24 -2.39 24.46
CA LEU A 4 24.10 -2.14 25.33
C LEU A 4 22.88 -2.92 24.81
N PHE A 5 22.51 -4.00 25.50
CA PHE A 5 21.39 -4.85 25.10
C PHE A 5 20.43 -5.09 26.28
N SER A 6 19.21 -4.61 26.15
CA SER A 6 18.14 -4.76 27.14
C SER A 6 16.92 -5.41 26.50
N LYS A 7 15.89 -5.75 27.30
CA LYS A 7 14.67 -6.38 26.78
C LYS A 7 13.95 -5.54 25.73
N SER A 8 14.04 -4.21 25.80
CA SER A 8 13.44 -3.32 24.80
C SER A 8 14.21 -3.25 23.48
N HIS A 9 15.42 -3.81 23.41
CA HIS A 9 16.20 -3.86 22.18
C HIS A 9 15.86 -5.09 21.30
N ALA A 10 15.03 -6.01 21.80
CA ALA A 10 14.53 -7.16 21.05
C ALA A 10 13.00 -7.19 21.11
N GLU A 11 12.38 -6.69 20.04
CA GLU A 11 10.93 -6.58 19.89
C GLU A 11 10.52 -7.07 18.50
N VAL A 12 9.35 -7.72 18.42
CA VAL A 12 8.68 -7.99 17.14
C VAL A 12 7.82 -6.78 16.82
N ILE A 13 8.24 -5.98 15.85
CA ILE A 13 7.51 -4.78 15.45
C ILE A 13 6.30 -5.13 14.58
N SER A 14 5.26 -4.31 14.68
CA SER A 14 4.10 -4.35 13.80
C SER A 14 4.40 -3.75 12.42
N GLY A 15 3.60 -4.09 11.40
CA GLY A 15 3.70 -3.45 10.08
C GLY A 15 3.47 -1.93 10.13
N LYS A 16 2.70 -1.45 11.12
CA LYS A 16 2.57 0.00 11.39
C LYS A 16 3.91 0.61 11.80
N GLN A 17 4.63 -0.01 12.72
CA GLN A 17 5.96 0.45 13.14
C GLN A 17 6.96 0.37 11.97
N GLU A 18 6.94 -0.70 11.19
CA GLU A 18 7.77 -0.85 9.99
C GLU A 18 7.56 0.32 9.01
N GLY A 19 6.30 0.64 8.69
CA GLY A 19 5.97 1.77 7.81
C GLY A 19 6.35 3.14 8.39
N VAL A 20 6.19 3.34 9.71
CA VAL A 20 6.68 4.55 10.39
C VAL A 20 8.19 4.68 10.27
N TYR A 21 8.95 3.60 10.54
CA TYR A 21 10.41 3.65 10.50
C TYR A 21 10.94 3.85 9.07
N ALA A 22 10.31 3.23 8.07
CA ALA A 22 10.64 3.49 6.67
C ALA A 22 10.38 4.95 6.28
N TRP A 23 9.23 5.51 6.70
CA TRP A 23 8.89 6.92 6.47
C TRP A 23 9.87 7.88 7.17
N ILE A 24 10.28 7.57 8.41
CA ILE A 24 11.31 8.34 9.12
C ILE A 24 12.63 8.26 8.35
N GLY A 25 13.04 7.06 7.94
CA GLY A 25 14.31 6.83 7.24
C GLY A 25 14.45 7.67 5.97
N ILE A 26 13.44 7.65 5.09
CA ILE A 26 13.49 8.41 3.83
C ILE A 26 13.50 9.92 4.08
N ASN A 27 12.68 10.41 5.01
CA ASN A 27 12.59 11.84 5.30
C ASN A 27 13.85 12.36 6.01
N PHE A 28 14.50 11.51 6.80
CA PHE A 28 15.79 11.83 7.42
C PHE A 28 16.89 12.00 6.36
N VAL A 29 17.06 11.04 5.44
CA VAL A 29 18.12 11.12 4.42
C VAL A 29 17.87 12.23 3.39
N LEU A 30 16.61 12.62 3.18
CA LEU A 30 16.22 13.76 2.34
C LEU A 30 16.27 15.11 3.08
N GLY A 31 16.71 15.14 4.35
CA GLY A 31 16.82 16.39 5.12
C GLY A 31 15.49 17.06 5.46
N ARG A 32 14.36 16.33 5.40
CA ARG A 32 13.02 16.88 5.68
C ARG A 32 12.78 17.20 7.16
N PHE A 33 13.68 16.75 8.03
CA PHE A 33 13.67 17.06 9.46
C PHE A 33 14.68 18.15 9.83
N ASP A 34 15.47 18.65 8.88
CA ASP A 34 16.33 19.80 9.10
C ASP A 34 15.51 21.08 8.85
N HIS A 35 15.29 21.87 9.91
CA HIS A 35 14.45 23.07 9.85
C HIS A 35 15.25 24.36 9.66
N GLU A 36 16.58 24.28 9.47
CA GLU A 36 17.41 25.47 9.27
C GLU A 36 17.37 26.00 7.83
N ASP A 37 17.12 25.14 6.83
CA ASP A 37 17.06 25.57 5.41
C ASP A 37 15.63 25.90 4.95
N GLU A 38 15.47 27.08 4.32
CA GLU A 38 14.16 27.59 3.88
C GLU A 38 13.85 27.36 2.38
N GLU A 39 14.72 26.69 1.61
CA GLU A 39 14.55 26.55 0.15
C GLU A 39 13.54 25.46 -0.26
N ASP A 40 13.14 24.59 0.66
CA ASP A 40 12.26 23.46 0.38
C ASP A 40 10.77 23.82 0.35
N ALA A 41 9.96 23.01 -0.35
CA ALA A 41 8.51 23.10 -0.28
C ALA A 41 8.03 22.93 1.17
N VAL A 42 7.09 23.77 1.61
CA VAL A 42 6.58 23.77 2.99
C VAL A 42 5.13 23.32 3.08
N VAL A 43 4.74 22.91 4.28
CA VAL A 43 3.37 22.54 4.64
C VAL A 43 2.99 23.19 5.97
N THR A 44 1.73 23.58 6.09
CA THR A 44 1.15 24.05 7.36
C THR A 44 0.58 22.86 8.11
N VAL A 45 1.07 22.62 9.33
CA VAL A 45 0.67 21.51 10.20
C VAL A 45 -0.13 22.05 11.38
N ALA A 46 -1.27 21.44 11.66
CA ALA A 46 -2.09 21.74 12.82
C ALA A 46 -1.51 21.04 14.07
N LEU A 47 -1.21 21.82 15.11
CA LEU A 47 -0.69 21.35 16.38
C LEU A 47 -1.82 21.22 17.40
N GLY A 48 -2.28 20.00 17.60
CA GLY A 48 -3.32 19.67 18.57
C GLY A 48 -4.65 20.43 18.33
N ASP A 49 -5.53 20.38 19.32
CA ASP A 49 -6.89 20.93 19.21
C ASP A 49 -6.97 22.45 19.45
N GLN A 50 -5.85 23.12 19.74
CA GLN A 50 -5.83 24.54 20.15
C GLN A 50 -5.58 25.52 18.99
N GLY A 51 -5.65 25.07 17.73
CA GLY A 51 -5.57 25.95 16.56
C GLY A 51 -4.19 26.59 16.34
N GLN A 52 -3.15 26.11 17.03
CA GLN A 52 -1.78 26.48 16.71
C GLN A 52 -1.38 25.77 15.42
N SER A 53 -0.71 26.50 14.53
CA SER A 53 -0.15 25.94 13.31
C SER A 53 1.34 26.22 13.25
N LEU A 54 2.09 25.29 12.66
CA LEU A 54 3.50 25.47 12.35
C LEU A 54 3.68 25.30 10.85
N VAL A 55 4.62 26.03 10.27
CA VAL A 55 5.07 25.83 8.89
C VAL A 55 6.41 25.12 8.96
N ARG A 56 6.54 23.99 8.28
CA ARG A 56 7.81 23.24 8.16
C ARG A 56 7.97 22.66 6.77
N LYS A 57 9.18 22.16 6.49
CA LYS A 57 9.45 21.39 5.28
C LYS A 57 8.42 20.28 5.10
N ARG A 58 7.90 20.17 3.89
CA ARG A 58 6.99 19.10 3.51
C ARG A 58 7.75 17.78 3.50
N THR A 59 7.19 16.78 4.17
CA THR A 59 7.72 15.41 4.12
C THR A 59 7.27 14.69 2.86
N VAL A 60 7.95 13.61 2.52
CA VAL A 60 7.55 12.72 1.43
C VAL A 60 6.80 11.52 1.99
N GLY A 61 5.77 11.09 1.29
CA GLY A 61 5.11 9.81 1.52
C GLY A 61 5.88 8.66 0.89
N ILE A 62 5.57 7.44 1.32
CA ILE A 62 6.12 6.20 0.77
C ILE A 62 5.00 5.28 0.32
N LEU A 63 5.26 4.57 -0.76
CA LEU A 63 4.49 3.44 -1.29
C LEU A 63 5.46 2.30 -1.49
N ASP A 64 5.25 1.17 -0.84
CA ASP A 64 6.13 0.00 -0.95
C ASP A 64 5.30 -1.23 -1.29
N MET A 65 5.45 -1.74 -2.50
CA MET A 65 4.78 -2.96 -2.93
C MET A 65 5.80 -4.09 -2.95
N GLY A 66 5.81 -4.92 -1.91
CA GLY A 66 6.61 -6.12 -1.88
C GLY A 66 5.91 -7.30 -2.56
N GLY A 67 6.44 -8.51 -2.34
CA GLY A 67 5.83 -9.74 -2.87
C GLY A 67 4.50 -10.11 -2.20
N ALA A 68 4.39 -9.91 -0.88
CA ALA A 68 3.24 -10.35 -0.09
C ALA A 68 2.27 -9.21 0.29
N SER A 69 2.79 -8.02 0.52
CA SER A 69 2.03 -6.87 1.02
C SER A 69 2.32 -5.60 0.24
N LEU A 70 1.38 -4.66 0.36
CA LEU A 70 1.54 -3.27 -0.04
C LEU A 70 1.49 -2.40 1.22
N GLN A 71 2.49 -1.56 1.44
CA GLN A 71 2.51 -0.54 2.48
C GLN A 71 2.37 0.86 1.90
N ILE A 72 1.73 1.74 2.67
CA ILE A 72 1.65 3.17 2.40
C ILE A 72 1.86 3.92 3.71
N ALA A 73 2.69 4.96 3.70
CA ALA A 73 2.83 5.86 4.83
C ALA A 73 3.05 7.31 4.39
N TYR A 74 2.36 8.27 5.02
CA TYR A 74 2.53 9.69 4.73
C TYR A 74 2.08 10.55 5.91
N GLU A 75 2.65 11.75 6.00
CA GLU A 75 2.24 12.74 7.01
C GLU A 75 0.83 13.24 6.74
N VAL A 76 0.06 13.41 7.82
CA VAL A 76 -1.28 13.98 7.83
C VAL A 76 -1.22 15.33 8.57
N PRO A 77 -1.05 16.46 7.86
CA PRO A 77 -0.81 17.76 8.47
C PRO A 77 -1.99 18.29 9.30
N ASP A 78 -3.20 17.90 8.95
CA ASP A 78 -4.43 18.28 9.64
C ASP A 78 -5.27 17.02 9.92
N SER A 79 -5.78 16.92 11.14
CA SER A 79 -6.67 15.84 11.60
C SER A 79 -7.90 15.72 10.70
N GLY A 80 -8.35 16.84 10.13
CA GLY A 80 -9.62 16.94 9.42
C GLY A 80 -10.82 16.62 10.32
N ALA A 81 -12.02 16.69 9.74
CA ALA A 81 -13.23 16.27 10.43
C ALA A 81 -13.54 14.79 10.12
N PHE A 82 -13.73 13.97 11.15
CA PHE A 82 -14.28 12.63 11.00
C PHE A 82 -15.80 12.71 10.82
N SER A 83 -16.32 11.99 9.83
CA SER A 83 -17.75 11.92 9.52
C SER A 83 -18.56 11.03 10.49
N SER A 84 -17.91 10.15 11.25
CA SER A 84 -18.55 9.31 12.27
C SER A 84 -17.56 8.80 13.33
N PRO A 85 -18.03 8.40 14.52
CA PRO A 85 -17.18 7.77 15.54
C PRO A 85 -16.49 6.49 15.06
N GLN A 86 -17.15 5.71 14.20
CA GLN A 86 -16.57 4.49 13.63
C GLN A 86 -15.39 4.80 12.70
N GLN A 87 -15.49 5.89 11.93
CA GLN A 87 -14.40 6.34 11.07
C GLN A 87 -13.22 6.85 11.90
N GLU A 88 -13.49 7.58 12.99
CA GLU A 88 -12.47 8.05 13.91
C GLU A 88 -11.68 6.88 14.54
N GLU A 89 -12.36 5.84 15.01
CA GLU A 89 -11.70 4.66 15.57
C GLU A 89 -10.83 3.93 14.53
N ALA A 90 -11.36 3.76 13.32
CA ALA A 90 -10.60 3.19 12.20
C ALA A 90 -9.36 4.03 11.88
N ALA A 91 -9.49 5.36 11.87
CA ALA A 91 -8.38 6.29 11.65
C ALA A 91 -7.32 6.19 12.76
N LYS A 92 -7.71 6.18 14.03
CA LYS A 92 -6.78 6.06 15.18
C LYS A 92 -5.90 4.82 15.08
N SER A 93 -6.47 3.69 14.64
CA SER A 93 -5.68 2.46 14.45
C SER A 93 -4.56 2.61 13.40
N LEU A 94 -4.76 3.47 12.41
CA LEU A 94 -3.85 3.69 11.27
C LEU A 94 -2.97 4.95 11.41
N LEU A 95 -3.24 5.83 12.38
CA LEU A 95 -2.46 7.04 12.63
C LEU A 95 -1.41 6.78 13.73
N ALA A 96 -0.17 7.14 13.46
CA ALA A 96 0.91 7.17 14.45
C ALA A 96 1.26 8.64 14.77
N GLU A 97 1.26 8.99 16.04
CA GLU A 97 1.72 10.29 16.52
C GLU A 97 2.98 10.10 17.37
N PHE A 98 4.04 10.83 17.04
CA PHE A 98 5.32 10.73 17.74
C PHE A 98 6.09 12.04 17.64
N ASN A 99 7.00 12.25 18.60
CA ASN A 99 7.94 13.37 18.60
C ASN A 99 9.35 12.86 18.32
N LEU A 100 9.99 13.33 17.25
CA LEU A 100 11.39 13.00 16.93
C LEU A 100 12.40 13.91 17.67
N GLY A 101 11.92 14.98 18.30
CA GLY A 101 12.74 15.90 19.07
C GLY A 101 13.18 15.33 20.42
N CYS A 102 14.24 15.90 20.98
CA CYS A 102 14.74 15.55 22.31
C CYS A 102 13.95 16.21 23.45
N ASP A 103 13.21 17.29 23.16
CA ASP A 103 12.35 17.99 24.11
C ASP A 103 10.88 17.68 23.82
N VAL A 104 10.21 17.04 24.78
CA VAL A 104 8.79 16.66 24.69
C VAL A 104 7.85 17.87 24.62
N GLN A 105 8.30 19.05 25.07
CA GLN A 105 7.51 20.29 25.01
C GLN A 105 7.64 21.01 23.66
N HIS A 106 8.65 20.65 22.84
CA HIS A 106 8.85 21.23 21.52
C HIS A 106 8.08 20.46 20.47
N THR A 107 7.22 21.18 19.74
CA THR A 107 6.28 20.62 18.77
C THR A 107 6.81 20.58 17.34
N GLY A 108 7.95 21.20 17.05
CA GLY A 108 8.53 21.28 15.70
C GLY A 108 8.81 19.92 15.05
N HIS A 109 9.03 18.88 15.87
CA HIS A 109 9.26 17.51 15.44
C HIS A 109 8.13 16.54 15.84
N VAL A 110 6.94 17.06 16.16
CA VAL A 110 5.75 16.23 16.34
C VAL A 110 5.16 15.92 14.96
N TYR A 111 5.06 14.65 14.61
CA TYR A 111 4.52 14.18 13.34
C TYR A 111 3.32 13.28 13.59
N ARG A 112 2.33 13.43 12.72
CA ARG A 112 1.21 12.50 12.59
C ARG A 112 1.33 11.81 11.24
N VAL A 113 1.51 10.50 11.25
CA VAL A 113 1.74 9.72 10.04
C VAL A 113 0.63 8.69 9.91
N TYR A 114 -0.10 8.73 8.79
CA TYR A 114 -0.98 7.63 8.40
C TYR A 114 -0.11 6.49 7.89
N VAL A 115 -0.35 5.28 8.38
CA VAL A 115 0.33 4.07 7.94
C VAL A 115 -0.69 2.96 7.77
N ASN A 116 -0.63 2.26 6.65
CA ASN A 116 -1.44 1.08 6.41
C ASN A 116 -0.64 0.00 5.68
N THR A 117 -0.97 -1.26 5.95
CA THR A 117 -0.37 -2.44 5.36
C THR A 117 -1.47 -3.37 4.86
N PHE A 118 -1.50 -3.58 3.55
CA PHE A 118 -2.45 -4.43 2.87
C PHE A 118 -1.81 -5.79 2.60
N LEU A 119 -1.99 -6.74 3.53
CA LEU A 119 -1.55 -8.11 3.34
C LEU A 119 -2.33 -8.78 2.20
N GLY A 120 -1.63 -9.48 1.31
CA GLY A 120 -2.23 -10.10 0.13
C GLY A 120 -2.40 -9.16 -1.06
N PHE A 121 -1.81 -7.96 -1.00
CA PHE A 121 -1.79 -6.96 -2.07
C PHE A 121 -0.39 -6.65 -2.59
N GLY A 122 0.63 -7.40 -2.14
CA GLY A 122 1.92 -7.43 -2.83
C GLY A 122 1.81 -8.15 -4.18
N GLY A 123 2.76 -7.93 -5.09
CA GLY A 123 2.69 -8.40 -6.48
C GLY A 123 2.45 -9.91 -6.62
N ASN A 124 3.21 -10.73 -5.89
CA ASN A 124 3.11 -12.20 -5.95
C ASN A 124 1.79 -12.72 -5.37
N PHE A 125 1.35 -12.17 -4.23
CA PHE A 125 0.09 -12.59 -3.61
C PHE A 125 -1.13 -12.10 -4.40
N ALA A 126 -1.04 -10.91 -5.01
CA ALA A 126 -2.05 -10.42 -5.94
C ALA A 126 -2.18 -11.35 -7.16
N ARG A 127 -1.05 -11.77 -7.75
CA ARG A 127 -1.02 -12.79 -8.81
C ARG A 127 -1.66 -14.11 -8.36
N GLN A 128 -1.32 -14.61 -7.18
CA GLN A 128 -1.90 -15.85 -6.65
C GLN A 128 -3.44 -15.77 -6.52
N ARG A 129 -3.95 -14.64 -6.02
CA ARG A 129 -5.41 -14.40 -5.90
C ARG A 129 -6.08 -14.30 -7.26
N TYR A 130 -5.42 -13.69 -8.24
CA TYR A 130 -5.88 -13.63 -9.62
C TYR A 130 -5.99 -15.02 -10.25
N GLU A 131 -4.96 -15.85 -10.10
CA GLU A 131 -4.97 -17.24 -10.57
C GLU A 131 -6.12 -18.05 -9.99
N GLU A 132 -6.39 -17.89 -8.69
CA GLU A 132 -7.51 -18.55 -8.02
C GLU A 132 -8.87 -18.06 -8.54
N LEU A 133 -9.01 -16.76 -8.78
CA LEU A 133 -10.21 -16.18 -9.38
C LEU A 133 -10.49 -16.77 -10.77
N VAL A 134 -9.49 -16.74 -11.65
CA VAL A 134 -9.59 -17.21 -13.04
C VAL A 134 -9.85 -18.71 -13.10
N LEU A 135 -9.16 -19.51 -12.28
CA LEU A 135 -9.39 -20.95 -12.19
C LEU A 135 -10.85 -21.23 -11.80
N ASN A 136 -11.33 -20.62 -10.71
CA ASN A 136 -12.69 -20.84 -10.25
C ASN A 136 -13.75 -20.41 -11.29
N GLN A 137 -13.59 -19.22 -11.87
CA GLN A 137 -14.52 -18.71 -12.89
C GLN A 137 -14.55 -19.59 -14.14
N THR A 138 -13.38 -20.03 -14.63
CA THR A 138 -13.30 -20.88 -15.82
C THR A 138 -13.96 -22.22 -15.59
N TYR A 139 -13.73 -22.86 -14.44
CA TYR A 139 -14.38 -24.13 -14.11
C TYR A 139 -15.89 -24.00 -13.94
N VAL A 140 -16.38 -22.93 -13.32
CA VAL A 140 -17.82 -22.66 -13.20
C VAL A 140 -18.43 -22.43 -14.58
N HIS A 141 -17.80 -21.63 -15.43
CA HIS A 141 -18.25 -21.37 -16.79
C HIS A 141 -18.31 -22.65 -17.63
N ASN A 142 -17.26 -23.47 -17.58
CA ASN A 142 -17.21 -24.76 -18.28
C ASN A 142 -18.35 -25.69 -17.86
N ARG A 143 -18.68 -25.76 -16.55
CA ARG A 143 -19.80 -26.56 -16.04
C ARG A 143 -21.16 -26.05 -16.50
N LEU A 144 -21.36 -24.74 -16.56
CA LEU A 144 -22.64 -24.14 -16.93
C LEU A 144 -22.89 -24.16 -18.44
N HIS A 145 -21.84 -24.06 -19.24
CA HIS A 145 -21.92 -23.94 -20.70
C HIS A 145 -21.41 -25.16 -21.47
N SER A 146 -21.07 -26.26 -20.79
CA SER A 146 -20.51 -27.48 -21.39
C SER A 146 -19.26 -27.20 -22.24
N GLN A 147 -18.41 -26.28 -21.79
CA GLN A 147 -17.14 -25.92 -22.43
C GLN A 147 -15.96 -26.64 -21.78
N GLN A 148 -14.81 -26.63 -22.45
CA GLN A 148 -13.58 -27.31 -22.02
C GLN A 148 -12.36 -26.37 -21.95
N THR A 149 -12.60 -25.06 -21.87
CA THR A 149 -11.54 -24.05 -21.84
C THR A 149 -10.61 -24.28 -20.66
N GLY A 150 -9.30 -24.26 -20.93
CA GLY A 150 -8.24 -24.44 -19.95
C GLY A 150 -8.08 -25.86 -19.39
N LEU A 151 -8.78 -26.87 -19.92
CA LEU A 151 -8.64 -28.26 -19.47
C LEU A 151 -7.46 -29.00 -20.11
N SER A 152 -6.91 -28.50 -21.22
CA SER A 152 -5.74 -29.07 -21.90
C SER A 152 -4.90 -27.99 -22.62
N PRO A 153 -3.64 -28.28 -23.00
CA PRO A 153 -2.79 -27.35 -23.75
C PRO A 153 -3.35 -26.95 -25.13
N GLU A 154 -4.19 -27.80 -25.73
CA GLU A 154 -4.80 -27.56 -27.05
C GLU A 154 -5.94 -26.54 -26.98
N VAL A 155 -6.58 -26.40 -25.82
CA VAL A 155 -7.71 -25.50 -25.58
C VAL A 155 -7.47 -24.64 -24.33
N PRO A 156 -6.38 -23.83 -24.27
CA PRO A 156 -6.00 -23.14 -23.05
C PRO A 156 -6.93 -21.96 -22.73
N PHE A 157 -6.94 -21.53 -21.47
CA PHE A 157 -7.47 -20.23 -21.10
C PHE A 157 -6.52 -19.13 -21.62
N LEU A 158 -7.07 -18.14 -22.30
CA LEU A 158 -6.28 -17.03 -22.84
C LEU A 158 -6.17 -15.90 -21.81
N ASP A 159 -5.05 -15.86 -21.10
CA ASP A 159 -4.83 -14.92 -19.99
C ASP A 159 -4.36 -13.54 -20.52
N PRO A 160 -5.13 -12.47 -20.29
CA PRO A 160 -4.74 -11.13 -20.71
C PRO A 160 -3.53 -10.57 -19.95
N CYS A 161 -3.29 -11.02 -18.71
CA CYS A 161 -2.24 -10.54 -17.82
C CYS A 161 -0.88 -11.19 -18.07
N LEU A 162 -0.80 -12.25 -18.90
CA LEU A 162 0.47 -12.88 -19.27
C LEU A 162 0.98 -12.38 -20.63
N PRO A 163 2.32 -12.34 -20.83
CA PRO A 163 2.93 -12.05 -22.12
C PRO A 163 2.40 -12.93 -23.25
N VAL A 164 2.32 -12.36 -24.46
CA VAL A 164 1.79 -13.06 -25.64
C VAL A 164 2.51 -14.39 -25.86
N GLY A 165 1.75 -15.48 -25.93
CA GLY A 165 2.25 -16.82 -26.21
C GLY A 165 2.93 -17.52 -25.04
N LEU A 166 3.10 -16.87 -23.89
CA LEU A 166 3.62 -17.54 -22.69
C LEU A 166 2.66 -18.66 -22.28
N GLU A 167 3.16 -19.88 -22.19
CA GLU A 167 2.40 -21.02 -21.70
C GLU A 167 2.65 -21.23 -20.22
N ASP A 168 1.58 -21.38 -19.45
CA ASP A 168 1.63 -21.54 -18.00
C ASP A 168 0.54 -22.51 -17.50
N LYS A 169 0.64 -22.95 -16.25
CA LYS A 169 -0.34 -23.84 -15.61
C LYS A 169 -0.59 -23.43 -14.17
N VAL A 170 -1.87 -23.28 -13.82
CA VAL A 170 -2.31 -23.07 -12.43
C VAL A 170 -2.91 -24.35 -11.89
N THR A 171 -2.30 -24.89 -10.82
CA THR A 171 -2.78 -26.10 -10.15
C THR A 171 -3.25 -25.77 -8.74
N ARG A 172 -4.46 -26.22 -8.39
CA ARG A 172 -5.03 -26.14 -7.04
C ARG A 172 -5.76 -27.45 -6.72
N GLY A 173 -5.22 -28.23 -5.78
CA GLY A 173 -5.73 -29.56 -5.48
C GLY A 173 -5.69 -30.48 -6.71
N SER A 174 -6.84 -31.02 -7.12
CA SER A 174 -6.98 -31.87 -8.31
C SER A 174 -7.33 -31.09 -9.59
N GLN A 175 -7.48 -29.77 -9.52
CA GLN A 175 -7.80 -28.92 -10.66
C GLN A 175 -6.52 -28.36 -11.27
N THR A 176 -6.45 -28.34 -12.60
CA THR A 176 -5.35 -27.76 -13.38
C THR A 176 -5.93 -26.94 -14.51
N LEU A 177 -5.53 -25.68 -14.56
CA LEU A 177 -5.88 -24.76 -15.64
C LEU A 177 -4.64 -24.55 -16.53
N TYR A 178 -4.76 -24.93 -17.80
CA TYR A 178 -3.76 -24.62 -18.83
C TYR A 178 -3.99 -23.23 -19.38
N ILE A 179 -2.95 -22.41 -19.42
CA ILE A 179 -3.02 -20.99 -19.74
C ILE A 179 -2.09 -20.68 -20.91
N ARG A 180 -2.52 -19.77 -21.79
CA ARG A 180 -1.66 -19.12 -22.79
C ARG A 180 -1.86 -17.62 -22.73
N GLY A 181 -0.79 -16.86 -22.61
CA GLY A 181 -0.86 -15.40 -22.50
C GLY A 181 -1.30 -14.73 -23.80
N ARG A 182 -2.13 -13.70 -23.66
CA ARG A 182 -2.65 -12.86 -24.75
C ARG A 182 -2.05 -11.45 -24.76
N GLY A 183 -1.46 -10.99 -23.66
CA GLY A 183 -0.83 -9.68 -23.55
C GLY A 183 -1.80 -8.52 -23.79
N ASP A 184 -2.86 -8.43 -23.00
CA ASP A 184 -3.90 -7.40 -23.11
C ASP A 184 -4.03 -6.64 -21.77
N TRP A 185 -3.32 -5.52 -21.69
CA TRP A 185 -3.24 -4.72 -20.46
C TRP A 185 -4.60 -4.21 -19.97
N LEU A 186 -5.44 -3.70 -20.88
CA LEU A 186 -6.74 -3.13 -20.50
C LEU A 186 -7.65 -4.21 -19.93
N THR A 187 -7.73 -5.37 -20.61
CA THR A 187 -8.53 -6.50 -20.12
C THR A 187 -7.96 -7.05 -18.82
N CYS A 188 -6.64 -7.08 -18.66
CA CYS A 188 -6.00 -7.50 -17.41
C CYS A 188 -6.40 -6.59 -16.25
N ALA A 189 -6.33 -5.27 -16.43
CA ALA A 189 -6.71 -4.29 -15.42
C ALA A 189 -8.19 -4.42 -15.01
N GLU A 190 -9.09 -4.64 -15.98
CA GLU A 190 -10.51 -4.89 -15.72
C GLU A 190 -10.73 -6.19 -14.92
N GLN A 191 -10.03 -7.27 -15.25
CA GLN A 191 -10.14 -8.54 -14.51
C GLN A 191 -9.59 -8.46 -13.09
N LEU A 192 -8.60 -7.60 -12.85
CA LEU A 192 -8.02 -7.38 -11.52
C LEU A 192 -8.88 -6.46 -10.64
N GLN A 193 -9.72 -5.60 -11.23
CA GLN A 193 -10.55 -4.63 -10.49
C GLN A 193 -11.32 -5.25 -9.31
N PRO A 194 -12.02 -6.40 -9.44
CA PRO A 194 -12.76 -7.00 -8.33
C PRO A 194 -11.89 -7.44 -7.15
N LEU A 195 -10.59 -7.64 -7.37
CA LEU A 195 -9.63 -8.01 -6.31
C LEU A 195 -9.15 -6.80 -5.51
N LEU A 196 -9.35 -5.59 -6.04
CA LEU A 196 -8.90 -4.32 -5.46
C LEU A 196 -10.02 -3.57 -4.74
N SER A 197 -11.27 -3.69 -5.21
CA SER A 197 -12.37 -2.84 -4.77
C SER A 197 -12.90 -3.16 -3.36
N GLY A 198 -12.96 -2.13 -2.51
CA GLY A 198 -13.94 -1.99 -1.43
C GLY A 198 -15.10 -1.08 -1.85
N PRO A 199 -16.08 -0.79 -0.96
CA PRO A 199 -17.20 0.11 -1.29
C PRO A 199 -16.70 1.49 -1.78
N ASN A 200 -17.33 2.03 -2.82
CA ASN A 200 -17.02 3.35 -3.39
C ASN A 200 -17.25 4.46 -2.34
N SER A 201 -16.19 4.90 -1.67
CA SER A 201 -16.20 6.11 -0.82
C SER A 201 -14.87 6.84 -0.92
N SER A 202 -14.89 8.17 -0.83
CA SER A 202 -13.70 9.03 -0.93
C SER A 202 -12.65 8.78 0.16
N HIS A 203 -13.11 8.28 1.32
CA HIS A 203 -12.28 7.97 2.50
C HIS A 203 -11.92 6.49 2.61
N ALA A 204 -12.25 5.68 1.61
CA ALA A 204 -11.84 4.28 1.53
C ALA A 204 -10.72 4.09 0.50
N SER A 205 -9.91 3.08 0.76
CA SER A 205 -8.90 2.54 -0.14
C SER A 205 -9.18 1.06 -0.41
N LEU A 206 -8.15 0.24 -0.61
CA LEU A 206 -8.29 -1.19 -0.84
C LEU A 206 -9.12 -1.84 0.27
N VAL A 207 -10.06 -2.71 -0.13
CA VAL A 207 -10.93 -3.46 0.78
C VAL A 207 -11.75 -2.57 1.74
N GLY A 208 -11.96 -1.30 1.39
CA GLY A 208 -12.77 -0.39 2.21
C GLY A 208 -12.02 0.19 3.42
N ALA A 209 -10.70 -0.02 3.52
CA ALA A 209 -9.91 0.50 4.62
C ALA A 209 -9.88 2.04 4.62
N TYR A 210 -9.99 2.64 5.81
CA TYR A 210 -9.89 4.09 5.97
C TYR A 210 -8.61 4.64 5.35
N LYS A 211 -8.73 5.75 4.64
CA LYS A 211 -7.65 6.52 4.03
C LYS A 211 -7.73 7.96 4.54
N ALA A 212 -6.65 8.43 5.15
CA ALA A 212 -6.51 9.83 5.52
C ALA A 212 -6.52 10.73 4.24
N PRO A 213 -6.93 12.00 4.35
CA PRO A 213 -6.89 12.90 3.21
C PRO A 213 -5.45 13.11 2.71
N ILE A 214 -5.29 13.22 1.40
CA ILE A 214 -4.02 13.55 0.73
C ILE A 214 -4.25 14.81 -0.09
N ASP A 215 -3.44 15.84 0.14
CA ASP A 215 -3.39 17.01 -0.74
C ASP A 215 -2.51 16.69 -1.95
N PHE A 216 -3.12 16.17 -3.02
CA PHE A 216 -2.39 15.82 -4.25
C PHE A 216 -1.71 17.01 -4.94
N GLY A 217 -2.12 18.25 -4.66
CA GLY A 217 -1.48 19.45 -5.20
C GLY A 217 -0.19 19.83 -4.45
N ASN A 218 -0.07 19.42 -3.19
CA ASN A 218 1.08 19.70 -2.33
C ASN A 218 1.56 18.44 -1.60
N SER A 219 1.74 17.34 -2.33
CA SER A 219 2.33 16.10 -1.79
C SER A 219 3.33 15.50 -2.78
N GLU A 220 4.20 14.65 -2.25
CA GLU A 220 5.24 13.95 -2.97
C GLU A 220 5.36 12.54 -2.38
N PHE A 221 5.51 11.53 -3.24
CA PHE A 221 5.58 10.13 -2.83
C PHE A 221 6.74 9.41 -3.53
N TYR A 222 7.40 8.53 -2.80
CA TYR A 222 8.39 7.61 -3.34
C TYR A 222 7.80 6.20 -3.43
N GLY A 223 7.91 5.60 -4.61
CA GLY A 223 7.53 4.21 -4.85
C GLY A 223 8.74 3.28 -4.74
N PHE A 224 8.65 2.26 -3.91
CA PHE A 224 9.68 1.25 -3.69
C PHE A 224 9.24 -0.13 -4.19
N SER A 225 10.22 -1.03 -4.30
CA SER A 225 10.01 -2.44 -4.68
C SER A 225 9.31 -2.58 -6.03
N GLU A 226 8.15 -3.24 -6.14
CA GLU A 226 7.46 -3.43 -7.42
C GLU A 226 7.09 -2.10 -8.10
N PHE A 227 6.94 -0.99 -7.36
CA PHE A 227 6.76 0.32 -8.00
C PHE A 227 7.99 0.76 -8.80
N PHE A 228 9.19 0.35 -8.40
CA PHE A 228 10.44 0.59 -9.12
C PHE A 228 10.68 -0.51 -10.17
N TYR A 229 10.60 -1.80 -9.78
CA TYR A 229 10.87 -2.93 -10.68
C TYR A 229 9.92 -3.00 -11.88
N CYS A 230 8.68 -2.50 -11.76
CA CYS A 230 7.74 -2.45 -12.88
C CYS A 230 7.91 -1.21 -13.78
N THR A 231 8.79 -0.29 -13.43
CA THR A 231 9.04 0.94 -14.22
C THR A 231 10.46 1.05 -14.76
N GLU A 232 11.40 0.34 -14.13
CA GLU A 232 12.81 0.28 -14.51
C GLU A 232 13.11 -1.13 -15.06
N ASP A 233 13.46 -1.20 -16.35
CA ASP A 233 13.91 -2.43 -17.04
C ASP A 233 15.43 -2.67 -16.88
#